data_AF-A0A6I9MZJ7-F1
#
_entry.id   AF-A0A6I9MZJ7-F1
#
_cell.length_a   1.000
_cell.length_b   1.000
_cell.length_c   1.000
_cell.angle_alpha   90.00
_cell.angle_beta   90.00
_cell.angle_gamma   90.00
#
_symmetry.space_group_name_H-M   'P 1'
#
loop_
_entity.id
_entity.type
_entity.pdbx_description
1 polymer ?
#
loop_
_entity_poly.entity_id
_entity_poly.type
_entity_poly.pdbx_seq_one_letter_code
_entity_poly.pdbx_strand_id
1 'polypeptide(L)'
;MATDWLESVVSINCGLTLGVYQGSVSSVDHRNQTISLKLPFHNGVRCSLPEVTFSARDIKELKILDFQRTVSEPSSDPGSAAEPSLVPAERQGQRDPLHPHLHHQGTNSTAPITILRR
;
A
#
# COMPACT_ATOMS: atom_id res chain seq x y z
N MET A 1 -18.07 2.55 -19.86
CA MET A 1 -19.02 1.87 -18.95
C MET A 1 -18.36 0.68 -18.27
N ALA A 2 -17.84 -0.31 -19.00
CA ALA A 2 -17.17 -1.48 -18.40
C ALA A 2 -15.82 -1.20 -17.73
N THR A 3 -15.01 -0.36 -18.37
CA THR A 3 -13.62 -0.09 -17.99
C THR A 3 -13.49 0.77 -16.73
N ASP A 4 -14.56 1.49 -16.39
CA ASP A 4 -14.56 2.51 -15.33
C ASP A 4 -14.52 1.89 -13.92
N TRP A 5 -14.70 0.56 -13.82
CA TRP A 5 -14.71 -0.17 -12.55
C TRP A 5 -13.38 -0.83 -12.22
N LEU A 6 -12.52 -1.12 -13.21
CA LEU A 6 -11.26 -1.83 -12.97
C LEU A 6 -10.38 -1.03 -12.02
N GLU A 7 -9.71 -1.74 -11.09
CA GLU A 7 -8.86 -1.17 -10.03
C GLU A 7 -9.59 -0.26 -9.02
N SER A 8 -10.87 0.04 -9.21
CA SER A 8 -11.66 0.75 -8.20
C SER A 8 -11.77 -0.12 -6.95
N VAL A 9 -11.60 0.50 -5.78
CA VAL A 9 -11.88 -0.18 -4.51
C VAL A 9 -13.37 -0.06 -4.25
N VAL A 10 -14.03 -1.18 -3.99
CA VAL A 10 -15.48 -1.24 -3.81
C VAL A 10 -15.85 -1.98 -2.54
N SER A 11 -17.05 -1.69 -2.04
CA SER A 11 -17.74 -2.45 -0.99
C SER A 11 -18.97 -3.11 -1.59
N ILE A 12 -19.00 -4.44 -1.58
CA ILE A 12 -20.08 -5.28 -2.12
C ILE A 12 -20.82 -5.93 -0.96
N ASN A 13 -22.09 -5.60 -0.78
CA ASN A 13 -22.98 -6.25 0.18
C ASN A 13 -23.76 -7.35 -0.52
N CYS A 14 -23.58 -8.60 -0.10
CA CYS A 14 -24.24 -9.79 -0.64
C CYS A 14 -25.41 -10.28 0.26
N GLY A 15 -25.93 -9.41 1.13
CA GLY A 15 -27.03 -9.71 2.06
C GLY A 15 -26.57 -10.37 3.37
N LEU A 16 -27.53 -10.75 4.21
CA LEU A 16 -27.27 -11.22 5.58
C LEU A 16 -26.45 -12.52 5.64
N THR A 17 -26.65 -13.43 4.69
CA THR A 17 -26.00 -14.74 4.69
C THR A 17 -24.53 -14.66 4.30
N LEU A 18 -24.20 -13.86 3.29
CA LEU A 18 -22.85 -13.74 2.75
C LEU A 18 -22.11 -12.51 3.28
N GLY A 19 -22.80 -11.52 3.84
CA GLY A 19 -22.17 -10.34 4.43
C GLY A 19 -21.60 -9.37 3.40
N VAL A 20 -20.52 -8.68 3.81
CA VAL A 20 -19.91 -7.61 3.02
C VAL A 20 -18.47 -7.96 2.65
N TYR A 21 -18.14 -7.75 1.38
CA TYR A 21 -16.82 -7.91 0.82
C TYR A 21 -16.27 -6.57 0.36
N GLN A 22 -14.99 -6.32 0.61
CA GLN A 22 -14.31 -5.08 0.20
C GLN A 22 -12.99 -5.41 -0.48
N GLY A 23 -12.69 -4.77 -1.60
CA GLY A 23 -11.47 -5.04 -2.35
C GLY A 23 -11.39 -4.27 -3.65
N SER A 24 -10.26 -4.38 -4.36
CA SER A 24 -10.11 -3.78 -5.68
C SER A 24 -10.69 -4.69 -6.76
N VAL A 25 -11.38 -4.11 -7.73
CA VAL A 25 -11.97 -4.85 -8.85
C VAL A 25 -10.87 -5.33 -9.80
N SER A 26 -10.75 -6.64 -9.97
CA SER A 26 -9.81 -7.27 -10.91
C SER A 26 -10.40 -7.50 -12.29
N SER A 27 -11.71 -7.76 -12.37
CA SER A 27 -12.40 -8.09 -13.61
C SER A 27 -13.90 -7.81 -13.52
N VAL A 28 -14.49 -7.43 -14.65
CA VAL A 28 -15.95 -7.26 -14.82
C VAL A 28 -16.39 -7.97 -16.09
N ASP A 29 -17.17 -9.03 -15.94
CA ASP A 29 -17.78 -9.75 -17.06
C ASP A 29 -19.24 -9.33 -17.22
N HIS A 30 -19.52 -8.59 -18.30
CA HIS A 30 -20.85 -8.07 -18.59
C HIS A 30 -21.80 -9.15 -19.14
N ARG A 31 -21.24 -10.17 -19.80
CA ARG A 31 -22.03 -11.25 -20.39
C ARG A 31 -22.54 -12.19 -19.31
N ASN A 32 -21.66 -12.55 -18.38
CA ASN A 32 -22.01 -13.41 -17.25
C ASN A 32 -22.54 -12.62 -16.04
N GLN A 33 -22.48 -11.29 -16.11
CA GLN A 33 -22.90 -10.37 -15.05
C GLN A 33 -22.18 -10.69 -13.74
N THR A 34 -20.85 -10.76 -13.79
CA THR A 34 -20.01 -11.05 -12.62
C THR A 34 -18.94 -9.98 -12.44
N ILE A 35 -18.55 -9.77 -11.18
CA ILE A 35 -17.46 -8.89 -10.78
C ILE A 35 -16.49 -9.66 -9.89
N SER A 36 -15.20 -9.52 -10.12
CA SER A 36 -14.16 -10.14 -9.30
C SER A 36 -13.42 -9.11 -8.47
N LEU A 37 -13.14 -9.44 -7.21
CA LEU A 37 -12.32 -8.63 -6.31
C LEU A 37 -11.01 -9.34 -5.98
N LYS A 38 -9.89 -8.62 -6.03
CA LYS A 38 -8.57 -9.11 -5.65
C LYS A 38 -8.31 -8.85 -4.16
N LEU A 39 -7.73 -9.85 -3.49
CA LEU A 39 -7.36 -9.88 -2.07
C LEU A 39 -8.44 -9.26 -1.16
N PRO A 40 -9.72 -9.68 -1.26
CA PRO A 40 -10.80 -8.99 -0.58
C PRO A 40 -10.76 -9.21 0.93
N PHE A 41 -11.31 -8.26 1.66
CA PHE A 41 -11.71 -8.41 3.05
C PHE A 41 -13.17 -8.83 3.10
N HIS A 42 -13.51 -9.75 4.00
CA HIS A 42 -14.85 -10.21 4.29
C HIS A 42 -15.17 -9.89 5.74
N ASN A 43 -16.20 -9.07 5.97
CA ASN A 43 -16.61 -8.61 7.30
C ASN A 43 -15.45 -8.08 8.16
N GLY A 44 -14.50 -7.36 7.54
CA GLY A 44 -13.32 -6.79 8.18
C GLY A 44 -12.10 -7.71 8.30
N VAL A 45 -12.20 -8.98 7.91
CA VAL A 45 -11.09 -9.96 7.96
C VAL A 45 -10.61 -10.29 6.54
N ARG A 46 -9.31 -10.35 6.30
CA ARG A 46 -8.77 -10.69 4.96
C ARG A 46 -9.17 -12.11 4.57
N CYS A 47 -9.65 -12.29 3.35
CA CYS A 47 -9.93 -13.60 2.79
C CYS A 47 -8.63 -14.39 2.57
N SER A 48 -8.68 -15.71 2.72
CA SER A 48 -7.57 -16.60 2.35
C SER A 48 -7.41 -16.71 0.83
N LEU A 49 -8.48 -16.48 0.08
CA LEU A 49 -8.48 -16.54 -1.38
C LEU A 49 -7.92 -15.26 -2.00
N PRO A 50 -7.08 -15.36 -3.04
CA PRO A 50 -6.47 -14.22 -3.69
C PRO A 50 -7.45 -13.42 -4.53
N GLU A 51 -8.56 -14.03 -4.93
CA GLU A 51 -9.61 -13.42 -5.74
C GLU A 51 -10.95 -14.09 -5.45
N VAL A 52 -12.03 -13.32 -5.47
CA VAL A 52 -13.40 -13.82 -5.31
C VAL A 52 -14.29 -13.19 -6.36
N THR A 53 -15.07 -14.02 -7.05
CA THR A 53 -16.02 -13.59 -8.09
C THR A 53 -17.44 -13.62 -7.57
N PHE A 54 -18.19 -12.55 -7.80
CA PHE A 54 -19.55 -12.35 -7.37
C PHE A 54 -20.47 -12.25 -8.57
N SER A 55 -21.62 -12.92 -8.51
CA SER A 55 -22.72 -12.71 -9.44
C SER A 55 -23.45 -11.42 -9.10
N ALA A 56 -23.77 -10.60 -10.10
CA ALA A 56 -24.53 -9.37 -9.91
C ALA A 56 -25.91 -9.62 -9.28
N ARG A 57 -26.46 -10.84 -9.42
CA ARG A 57 -27.75 -11.22 -8.80
C ARG A 57 -27.69 -11.28 -7.27
N ASP A 58 -26.53 -11.61 -6.72
CA ASP A 58 -26.34 -11.79 -5.27
C ASP A 58 -26.03 -10.46 -4.57
N ILE A 59 -25.63 -9.44 -5.34
CA ILE A 59 -25.28 -8.11 -4.84
C ILE A 59 -26.55 -7.33 -4.50
N LYS A 60 -26.66 -6.92 -3.23
CA LYS A 60 -27.74 -6.05 -2.73
C LYS A 60 -27.37 -4.59 -2.79
N GLU A 61 -26.10 -4.28 -2.59
CA GLU A 61 -25.58 -2.91 -2.64
C GLU A 61 -24.11 -2.95 -3.07
N LEU A 62 -23.73 -2.01 -3.94
CA LEU A 62 -22.35 -1.79 -4.37
C LEU A 62 -21.99 -0.32 -4.18
N LYS A 63 -20.89 -0.06 -3.47
CA LYS A 63 -20.36 1.28 -3.23
C LYS A 63 -18.92 1.37 -3.74
N ILE A 64 -18.62 2.39 -4.54
CA ILE A 64 -17.23 2.76 -4.82
C ILE A 64 -16.67 3.47 -3.60
N LEU A 65 -15.55 2.98 -3.09
CA LEU A 65 -14.82 3.57 -1.98
C LEU A 65 -13.77 4.50 -2.57
N ASP A 66 -14.11 5.78 -2.71
CA ASP A 66 -13.17 6.79 -3.14
C ASP A 66 -12.30 7.20 -1.95
N PHE A 67 -11.04 6.79 -2.00
CA PHE A 67 -10.01 7.33 -1.14
C PHE A 67 -9.35 8.41 -1.96
N GLN A 68 -9.69 9.67 -1.70
CA GLN A 68 -8.91 10.78 -2.21
C GLN A 68 -7.46 10.54 -1.77
N ARG A 69 -6.64 10.01 -2.68
CA ARG A 69 -5.19 10.07 -2.54
C ARG A 69 -4.88 11.55 -2.68
N THR A 70 -4.94 12.28 -1.57
CA THR A 70 -4.17 13.50 -1.41
C THR A 70 -2.70 13.07 -1.45
N VAL A 71 -2.22 12.79 -2.67
CA VAL A 71 -0.83 12.98 -2.98
C VAL A 71 -0.68 14.48 -2.92
N SER A 72 -0.22 14.98 -1.78
CA SER A 72 0.44 16.28 -1.73
C SER A 72 1.66 16.18 -2.64
N GLU A 73 1.47 16.27 -3.95
CA GLU A 73 2.56 16.47 -4.89
C GLU A 73 3.12 17.86 -4.60
N PRO A 74 4.39 18.01 -4.17
CA PRO A 74 5.04 19.30 -4.25
C PRO A 74 5.13 19.63 -5.74
N SER A 75 4.37 20.65 -6.15
CA SER A 75 4.46 21.27 -7.46
C SER A 75 5.94 21.51 -7.79
N SER A 76 6.48 20.70 -8.70
CA SER A 76 7.78 20.97 -9.31
C SER A 76 7.54 22.05 -10.36
N ASP A 77 7.79 23.30 -9.98
CA ASP A 77 7.87 24.44 -10.88
C ASP A 77 9.02 24.23 -11.88
N PRO A 78 8.79 24.20 -13.20
CA PRO A 78 9.85 24.24 -14.19
C PRO A 78 9.95 25.66 -14.75
N GLY A 79 10.92 26.44 -14.26
CA GLY A 79 11.42 27.58 -15.02
C GLY A 79 11.85 28.79 -14.21
N SER A 80 13.16 28.96 -14.03
CA SER A 80 13.85 30.13 -14.58
C SER A 80 15.36 29.90 -14.52
N ALA A 81 15.98 29.83 -15.70
CA ALA A 81 17.41 29.77 -15.89
C ALA A 81 17.99 31.20 -15.91
N ALA A 82 19.05 31.43 -15.14
CA ALA A 82 20.13 32.39 -15.37
C ALA A 82 21.17 32.15 -14.24
N GLU A 83 22.49 32.08 -14.41
CA GLU A 83 23.46 32.01 -15.49
C GLU A 83 24.77 31.61 -14.77
N PRO A 84 25.70 30.86 -15.37
CA PRO A 84 26.93 30.47 -14.69
C PRO A 84 27.99 31.58 -14.81
N SER A 85 28.64 31.97 -13.71
CA SER A 85 29.93 32.63 -13.82
C SER A 85 30.85 32.38 -12.63
N LEU A 86 32.09 32.14 -12.99
CA LEU A 86 33.24 31.64 -12.24
C LEU A 86 33.85 32.74 -11.37
N VAL A 87 34.42 32.38 -10.21
CA VAL A 87 35.85 32.67 -9.91
C VAL A 87 36.33 31.87 -8.68
N PRO A 88 37.57 31.34 -8.71
CA PRO A 88 38.23 30.67 -7.59
C PRO A 88 39.18 31.61 -6.83
N ALA A 89 39.36 31.42 -5.53
CA ALA A 89 40.61 31.77 -4.82
C ALA A 89 40.62 31.19 -3.39
N GLU A 90 41.70 30.48 -3.10
CA GLU A 90 42.10 29.88 -1.83
C GLU A 90 42.14 30.89 -0.67
N ARG A 91 41.89 30.44 0.57
CA ARG A 91 42.97 30.25 1.58
C ARG A 91 42.44 29.81 2.95
N GLN A 92 43.01 28.68 3.39
CA GLN A 92 43.74 28.59 4.65
C GLN A 92 42.94 28.39 5.96
N GLY A 93 42.82 27.11 6.33
CA GLY A 93 43.29 26.64 7.64
C GLY A 93 42.24 26.34 8.69
N GLN A 94 42.04 25.06 9.02
CA GLN A 94 42.36 24.49 10.34
C GLN A 94 41.86 23.05 10.49
N ARG A 95 42.82 22.13 10.67
CA ARG A 95 42.83 21.03 11.66
C ARG A 95 41.80 19.89 11.52
N ASP A 96 42.25 18.80 10.89
CA ASP A 96 42.15 17.43 11.47
C ASP A 96 42.85 17.40 12.86
N PRO A 97 42.62 16.44 13.80
CA PRO A 97 42.22 15.04 13.54
C PRO A 97 41.19 14.35 14.49
N LEU A 98 40.53 13.32 13.93
CA LEU A 98 40.17 12.01 14.52
C LEU A 98 39.13 11.92 15.66
N HIS A 99 38.00 11.24 15.40
CA HIS A 99 37.43 10.26 16.34
C HIS A 99 36.36 9.34 15.67
N PRO A 100 36.50 8.00 15.70
CA PRO A 100 35.45 7.07 15.32
C PRO A 100 34.56 6.77 16.53
N HIS A 101 33.23 6.86 16.37
CA HIS A 101 32.28 6.41 17.38
C HIS A 101 31.63 5.10 16.95
N LEU A 102 32.09 4.02 17.59
CA LEU A 102 31.43 2.72 17.66
C LEU A 102 30.03 2.88 18.27
N HIS A 103 29.02 2.29 17.64
CA HIS A 103 27.71 2.11 18.25
C HIS A 103 27.50 0.65 18.64
N HIS A 104 27.44 0.41 19.95
CA HIS A 104 26.91 -0.78 20.61
C HIS A 104 25.39 -0.87 20.43
N GLN A 105 24.88 -1.99 19.95
CA GLN A 105 23.56 -2.57 20.27
C GLN A 105 23.73 -4.09 20.06
N GLY A 106 23.29 -5.03 20.87
CA GLY A 106 22.39 -5.08 22.01
C GLY A 106 22.06 -6.58 22.13
N THR A 107 22.33 -7.19 23.28
CA THR A 107 22.31 -8.63 23.50
C THR A 107 20.89 -9.21 23.49
N ASN A 108 20.57 -10.13 22.57
CA ASN A 108 19.40 -11.00 22.69
C ASN A 108 19.72 -12.17 23.63
N SER A 109 19.16 -12.12 24.84
CA SER A 109 19.14 -13.22 25.80
C SER A 109 17.70 -13.68 26.00
N THR A 110 17.35 -14.89 25.57
CA THR A 110 16.22 -15.65 26.11
C THR A 110 16.50 -17.16 25.94
N ALA A 111 16.36 -17.89 27.05
CA ALA A 111 16.96 -19.18 27.39
C ALA A 111 16.45 -20.42 26.63
N PRO A 112 17.19 -21.57 26.68
CA PRO A 112 16.77 -22.83 26.08
C PRO A 112 15.73 -23.60 26.91
N ILE A 113 14.77 -24.23 26.22
CA ILE A 113 13.72 -25.10 26.76
C ILE A 113 14.33 -26.45 27.16
N THR A 114 14.15 -26.86 28.42
CA THR A 114 14.50 -28.21 28.91
C THR A 114 13.29 -29.15 28.74
N ILE A 115 13.45 -30.23 27.99
CA ILE A 115 12.44 -31.29 27.84
C ILE A 115 12.68 -32.35 28.93
N LEU A 116 11.72 -32.48 29.84
CA LEU A 116 11.68 -33.55 30.85
C LEU A 116 11.08 -34.81 30.22
N ARG A 117 11.87 -35.88 30.07
CA ARG A 117 11.37 -37.23 29.73
C ARG A 117 10.96 -37.96 31.01
N ARG A 118 9.75 -38.52 31.02
CA ARG A 118 9.37 -39.66 31.86
C ARG A 118 9.18 -40.88 30.97
#